data_AF-A0A2D9A4Q9-F1
#
_entry.id   AF-A0A2D9A4Q9-F1
#
_cell.length_a   1.000
_cell.length_b   1.000
_cell.length_c   1.000
_cell.angle_alpha   90.00
_cell.angle_beta   90.00
_cell.angle_gamma   90.00
#
_symmetry.space_group_name_H-M   'P 1'
#
loop_
_entity.id
_entity.type
_entity.pdbx_description
1 polymer ?
#
loop_
_entity_poly.entity_id
_entity_poly.type
_entity_poly.pdbx_seq_one_letter_code
_entity_poly.pdbx_strand_id
1 'polypeptide(L)'
;MNQGAQGLQFRSLNLPVPIEVVEGGMERPVSVTLPPASSSRPAQTGRTSTAASLAVTAINDLWQVDDEWWRERPISRRYYQVTTQDDRRLTIFRDQLNGDWYWQRGG
;
A
#
# COMPACT_ATOMS: atom_id res chain seq x y z
N MET A 1 -30.03 32.92 13.99
CA MET A 1 -28.94 32.30 14.79
C MET A 1 -29.28 30.81 14.95
N ASN A 2 -28.45 29.79 14.75
CA ASN A 2 -27.09 29.55 14.26
C ASN A 2 -27.14 28.13 13.65
N GLN A 3 -26.93 27.98 12.34
CA GLN A 3 -25.76 27.36 11.70
C GLN A 3 -25.44 25.91 12.13
N GLY A 4 -25.63 24.99 11.17
CA GLY A 4 -25.41 23.56 11.33
C GLY A 4 -23.93 23.19 11.44
N ALA A 5 -23.64 22.28 12.37
CA ALA A 5 -22.34 21.66 12.51
C ALA A 5 -22.11 20.70 11.34
N GLN A 6 -21.22 21.08 10.43
CA GLN A 6 -20.71 20.20 9.39
C GLN A 6 -19.81 19.16 10.05
N GLY A 7 -20.20 17.89 9.98
CA GLY A 7 -19.38 16.78 10.47
C GLY A 7 -18.02 16.79 9.79
N LEU A 8 -16.95 16.88 10.58
CA LEU A 8 -15.58 16.74 10.12
C LEU A 8 -15.39 15.32 9.58
N GLN A 9 -15.59 15.14 8.27
CA GLN A 9 -15.25 13.92 7.56
C GLN A 9 -13.71 13.83 7.52
N PHE A 10 -13.11 13.25 8.56
CA PHE A 10 -11.68 12.91 8.55
C PHE A 10 -11.46 11.88 7.44
N ARG A 11 -11.05 12.36 6.26
CA ARG A 11 -10.58 11.48 5.19
C ARG A 11 -9.31 10.85 5.71
N SER A 12 -9.34 9.56 6.03
CA SER A 12 -8.14 8.76 6.26
C SER A 12 -7.31 8.77 4.99
N LEU A 13 -6.49 9.81 4.81
CA LEU A 13 -5.77 10.12 3.58
C LEU A 13 -4.67 9.10 3.26
N ASN A 14 -4.36 8.22 4.21
CA ASN A 14 -3.29 7.23 4.10
C ASN A 14 -3.79 5.82 4.43
N LEU A 15 -4.88 5.39 3.80
CA LEU A 15 -5.29 3.99 3.88
C LEU A 15 -4.34 3.13 3.03
N PRO A 16 -3.77 2.04 3.59
CA PRO A 16 -3.01 1.08 2.81
C PRO A 16 -3.86 0.53 1.67
N VAL A 17 -3.28 0.45 0.48
CA VAL A 17 -3.96 -0.03 -0.71
C VAL A 17 -3.49 -1.46 -0.99
N PRO A 18 -4.38 -2.45 -1.11
CA PRO A 18 -3.98 -3.81 -1.42
C PRO A 18 -3.30 -3.85 -2.79
N ILE A 19 -2.19 -4.56 -2.87
CA ILE A 19 -1.40 -4.76 -4.10
C ILE A 19 -1.02 -6.23 -4.24
N GLU A 20 -0.79 -6.66 -5.47
CA GLU A 20 -0.13 -7.95 -5.69
C GLU A 20 1.38 -7.74 -5.75
N VAL A 21 2.12 -8.62 -5.11
CA VAL A 21 3.58 -8.61 -5.10
C VAL A 21 4.06 -9.99 -5.49
N VAL A 22 4.93 -10.05 -6.50
CA VAL A 22 5.64 -11.29 -6.80
C VAL A 22 6.86 -11.32 -5.88
N GLU A 23 6.87 -12.32 -5.01
CA GLU A 23 7.97 -12.56 -4.09
C GLU A 23 9.02 -13.48 -4.72
N GLY A 24 10.29 -13.18 -4.46
CA GLY A 24 11.41 -14.10 -4.66
C GLY A 24 11.66 -14.93 -3.39
N GLY A 25 12.86 -15.49 -3.27
CA GLY A 25 13.26 -16.18 -2.04
C GLY A 25 13.32 -15.25 -0.84
N MET A 26 12.88 -15.75 0.33
CA MET A 26 12.90 -15.05 1.62
C MET A 26 12.05 -13.76 1.67
N GLU A 27 10.81 -13.79 1.16
CA GLU A 27 9.85 -12.66 1.22
C GLU A 27 10.36 -11.38 0.52
N ARG A 28 11.31 -11.50 -0.41
CA ARG A 28 11.86 -10.35 -1.14
C ARG A 28 10.94 -9.95 -2.29
N PRO A 29 10.45 -8.70 -2.36
CA PRO A 29 9.62 -8.25 -3.47
C PRO A 29 10.45 -8.14 -4.76
N VAL A 30 10.00 -8.83 -5.82
CA VAL A 30 10.63 -8.82 -7.15
C VAL A 30 9.84 -7.96 -8.12
N SER A 31 8.51 -7.98 -8.07
CA SER A 31 7.67 -7.04 -8.79
C SER A 31 6.42 -6.68 -8.00
N VAL A 32 5.86 -5.52 -8.29
CA VAL A 32 4.65 -4.99 -7.65
C VAL A 32 3.62 -4.63 -8.70
N THR A 33 2.37 -5.03 -8.51
CA THR A 33 1.25 -4.66 -9.38
C THR A 33 0.43 -3.61 -8.66
N LEU A 34 0.53 -2.37 -9.14
CA LEU A 34 -0.22 -1.25 -8.55
C LEU A 34 -1.61 -1.14 -9.20
N PRO A 35 -2.66 -0.87 -8.41
CA PRO A 35 -3.96 -0.56 -8.97
C PRO A 35 -3.89 0.75 -9.77
N PRO A 36 -4.72 0.90 -10.83
CA PRO A 36 -4.69 2.08 -11.67
C PRO A 36 -4.89 3.35 -10.82
N ALA A 37 -4.11 4.38 -11.14
CA ALA A 37 -4.04 5.64 -10.39
C ALA A 37 -5.38 6.41 -10.28
N SER A 38 -6.42 5.98 -11.01
CA SER A 38 -7.74 6.60 -11.05
C SER A 38 -8.68 6.18 -9.90
N SER A 39 -8.18 5.77 -8.74
CA SER A 39 -9.03 5.32 -7.62
C SER A 39 -9.61 6.44 -6.75
N SER A 40 -9.51 7.71 -7.17
CA SER A 40 -10.09 8.87 -6.47
C SER A 40 -11.20 9.59 -7.24
N ARG A 41 -11.59 9.11 -8.43
CA ARG A 41 -12.74 9.66 -9.19
C ARG A 41 -13.54 8.51 -9.82
N PRO A 42 -14.88 8.45 -9.66
CA PRO A 42 -15.67 7.50 -10.43
C PRO A 42 -15.45 7.82 -11.92
N ALA A 43 -14.76 6.91 -12.62
CA ALA A 43 -14.44 7.07 -14.02
C ALA A 43 -15.72 6.84 -14.85
N GLN A 44 -16.13 7.88 -15.57
CA GLN A 44 -16.98 7.70 -16.75
C GLN A 44 -16.17 6.92 -17.79
N THR A 45 -16.74 5.79 -18.22
CA THR A 45 -16.57 5.11 -19.52
C THR A 45 -15.16 4.79 -20.02
N GLY A 46 -14.81 3.50 -19.97
CA GLY A 46 -14.35 2.81 -21.19
C GLY A 46 -12.86 2.55 -21.40
N ARG A 47 -11.99 2.65 -20.39
CA ARG A 47 -10.60 2.17 -20.53
C ARG A 47 -10.31 1.13 -19.45
N THR A 48 -10.23 -0.14 -19.85
CA THR A 48 -9.61 -1.21 -19.06
C THR A 48 -8.14 -0.85 -18.88
N SER A 49 -7.86 -0.08 -17.83
CA SER A 49 -6.50 0.23 -17.42
C SER A 49 -5.98 -1.04 -16.77
N THR A 50 -5.32 -1.90 -17.56
CA THR A 50 -4.67 -3.09 -17.02
C THR A 50 -3.70 -2.65 -15.93
N ALA A 51 -3.81 -3.27 -14.75
CA ALA A 51 -2.87 -3.01 -13.66
C ALA A 51 -1.44 -3.29 -14.18
N ALA A 52 -0.55 -2.31 -14.04
CA ALA A 52 0.81 -2.43 -14.53
C ALA A 52 1.67 -3.12 -13.47
N SER A 53 2.34 -4.20 -13.86
CA SER A 53 3.37 -4.82 -13.03
C SER A 53 4.69 -4.08 -13.20
N LEU A 54 5.27 -3.65 -12.10
CA LEU A 54 6.51 -2.89 -12.03
C LEU A 54 7.60 -3.76 -11.38
N ALA A 55 8.69 -4.00 -12.11
CA ALA A 55 9.84 -4.69 -11.53
C ALA A 55 10.49 -3.82 -10.43
N VAL A 56 10.90 -4.47 -9.34
CA VAL A 56 11.69 -3.85 -8.26
C VAL A 56 13.15 -3.91 -8.67
N THR A 57 13.80 -2.74 -8.75
CA THR A 57 15.21 -2.60 -9.11
C THR A 57 16.12 -2.53 -7.89
N ALA A 58 15.61 -2.00 -6.77
CA ALA A 58 16.34 -1.93 -5.51
C ALA A 58 15.42 -2.00 -4.29
N ILE A 59 15.92 -2.56 -3.19
CA ILE A 59 15.34 -2.45 -1.85
C ILE A 59 16.22 -1.46 -1.09
N ASN A 60 15.69 -0.28 -0.83
CA ASN A 60 16.41 0.82 -0.17
C ASN A 60 16.42 0.67 1.35
N ASP A 61 15.35 0.11 1.92
CA ASP A 61 15.21 -0.08 3.36
C ASP A 61 14.21 -1.21 3.68
N LEU A 62 14.37 -1.82 4.85
CA LEU A 62 13.54 -2.92 5.36
C LEU A 62 13.42 -2.78 6.88
N TRP A 63 12.18 -2.72 7.37
CA TRP A 63 11.90 -2.67 8.80
C TRP A 63 10.67 -3.49 9.16
N GLN A 64 10.59 -3.92 10.41
CA GLN A 64 9.46 -4.67 10.94
C GLN A 64 8.79 -3.88 12.06
N VAL A 65 7.46 -3.86 12.06
CA VAL A 65 6.64 -3.27 13.10
C VAL A 65 5.81 -4.37 13.70
N ASP A 66 6.11 -4.68 14.96
CA ASP A 66 5.29 -5.52 15.82
C ASP A 66 4.71 -4.61 16.90
N ASP A 67 3.42 -4.30 16.78
CA ASP A 67 2.69 -3.43 17.69
C ASP A 67 1.43 -4.13 18.19
N GLU A 68 0.84 -3.59 19.25
CA GLU A 68 -0.39 -4.09 19.84
C GLU A 68 -0.36 -5.60 20.20
N TRP A 69 0.83 -6.16 20.49
CA TRP A 69 1.03 -7.56 20.88
C TRP A 69 0.27 -8.00 22.15
N TRP A 70 -0.09 -7.04 22.99
CA TRP A 70 -0.98 -7.16 24.15
C TRP A 70 -2.49 -7.27 23.84
N ARG A 71 -2.92 -7.11 22.58
CA ARG A 71 -4.33 -7.24 22.16
C ARG A 71 -4.57 -8.59 21.47
N GLU A 72 -5.84 -9.00 21.41
CA GLU A 72 -6.28 -10.22 20.72
C GLU A 72 -5.93 -10.22 19.22
N ARG A 73 -5.81 -9.03 18.61
CA ARG A 73 -5.39 -8.83 17.22
C ARG A 73 -4.11 -7.99 17.22
N PRO A 74 -2.93 -8.61 17.29
CA PRO A 74 -1.67 -7.89 17.18
C PRO A 74 -1.53 -7.25 15.80
N ILE A 75 -0.60 -6.31 15.65
CA ILE A 75 -0.16 -5.81 14.36
C ILE A 75 1.25 -6.34 14.14
N SER A 76 1.47 -7.11 13.08
CA SER A 76 2.81 -7.51 12.66
C SER A 76 2.95 -7.24 11.17
N ARG A 77 3.83 -6.31 10.81
CA ARG A 77 4.01 -5.82 9.43
C ARG A 77 5.47 -5.73 9.09
N ARG A 78 5.88 -6.27 7.95
CA ARG A 78 7.21 -6.09 7.40
C ARG A 78 7.17 -5.13 6.22
N TYR A 79 7.81 -3.98 6.41
CA TYR A 79 7.86 -2.91 5.44
C TYR A 79 9.11 -2.99 4.57
N TYR A 80 8.95 -2.55 3.32
CA TYR A 80 9.99 -2.43 2.33
C TYR A 80 9.87 -1.08 1.66
N GLN A 81 10.97 -0.35 1.59
CA GLN A 81 11.09 0.82 0.73
C GLN A 81 11.82 0.40 -0.54
N VAL A 82 11.11 0.35 -1.66
CA VAL A 82 11.63 -0.17 -2.93
C VAL A 82 11.72 0.91 -3.99
N THR A 83 12.65 0.75 -4.92
CA THR A 83 12.70 1.51 -6.18
C THR A 83 12.22 0.58 -7.29
N THR A 84 11.34 1.08 -8.16
CA THR A 84 10.83 0.33 -9.32
C THR A 84 11.63 0.64 -10.59
N GLN A 85 11.39 -0.11 -11.66
CA GLN A 85 11.98 0.12 -12.99
C GLN A 85 11.69 1.52 -13.57
N ASP A 86 10.60 2.16 -13.12
CA ASP A 86 10.23 3.53 -13.52
C ASP A 86 10.91 4.60 -12.64
N ASP A 87 11.93 4.21 -11.87
CA ASP A 87 12.65 5.06 -10.89
C ASP A 87 11.73 5.65 -9.80
N ARG A 88 10.60 4.99 -9.52
CA ARG A 88 9.65 5.42 -8.49
C ARG A 88 9.97 4.73 -7.16
N ARG A 89 10.03 5.53 -6.09
CA ARG A 89 10.15 5.01 -4.72
C ARG A 89 8.78 4.70 -4.15
N LEU A 90 8.61 3.49 -3.63
CA LEU A 90 7.36 3.02 -3.02
C LEU A 90 7.63 2.46 -1.63
N THR A 91 6.69 2.68 -0.72
CA THR A 91 6.65 2.01 0.58
C THR A 91 5.56 0.95 0.55
N ILE A 92 5.96 -0.31 0.59
CA ILE A 92 5.04 -1.46 0.62
C ILE A 92 5.25 -2.24 1.91
N PHE A 93 4.26 -2.99 2.34
CA PHE A 93 4.42 -3.90 3.46
C PHE A 93 3.64 -5.18 3.28
N ARG A 94 4.16 -6.25 3.87
CA ARG A 94 3.48 -7.53 4.06
C ARG A 94 2.95 -7.57 5.48
N ASP A 95 1.65 -7.77 5.63
CA ASP A 95 1.06 -8.13 6.91
C ASP A 95 1.45 -9.58 7.22
N GLN A 96 2.11 -9.79 8.36
CA GLN A 96 2.69 -11.08 8.73
C GLN A 96 1.65 -12.03 9.33
N LEU A 97 0.43 -11.55 9.64
CA LEU A 97 -0.65 -12.38 10.18
C LEU A 97 -1.45 -13.09 9.09
N ASN A 98 -1.73 -12.39 7.99
CA ASN A 98 -2.48 -12.94 6.84
C ASN A 98 -1.59 -13.20 5.61
N GLY A 99 -0.40 -12.60 5.54
CA GLY A 99 0.50 -12.69 4.40
C GLY A 99 0.16 -11.73 3.25
N ASP A 100 -0.82 -10.84 3.43
CA ASP A 100 -1.29 -9.92 2.39
C ASP A 100 -0.35 -8.73 2.22
N TRP A 101 -0.28 -8.22 0.98
CA TRP A 101 0.57 -7.08 0.62
C TRP A 101 -0.22 -5.80 0.41
N TYR A 102 0.38 -4.70 0.89
CA TYR A 102 -0.22 -3.38 0.81
C TYR A 102 0.80 -2.32 0.41
N TRP A 103 0.34 -1.34 -0.35
CA TRP A 103 1.06 -0.11 -0.68
C TRP A 103 0.61 1.02 0.24
N GLN A 104 1.56 1.65 0.93
CA GLN A 104 1.31 2.85 1.72
C GLN A 104 1.41 4.10 0.82
N ARG A 105 0.25 4.71 0.55
CA ARG A 105 0.14 5.95 -0.23
C ARG A 105 0.39 7.15 0.68
N GLY A 106 1.65 7.46 0.94
CA GLY A 106 2.04 8.65 1.70
C GLY A 106 3.27 8.42 2.55
N GLY A 107 4.36 9.00 2.06
CA GLY A 107 5.60 9.33 2.75
C GLY A 107 6.09 10.67 2.19
#